data_AF-C5INV3-F1
#
_entry.id   AF-C5INV3-F1
#
_cell.length_a   1.000
_cell.length_b   1.000
_cell.length_c   1.000
_cell.angle_alpha   90.00
_cell.angle_beta   90.00
_cell.angle_gamma   90.00
#
_symmetry.space_group_name_H-M   'P 1'
#
loop_
_entity.id
_entity.type
_entity.pdbx_description
1 polymer ?
#
loop_
_entity_poly.entity_id
_entity_poly.type
_entity_poly.pdbx_seq_one_letter_code
_entity_poly.pdbx_strand_id
1 'polypeptide(L)'
;FARLARRYGDVFQIRLGSCPIVVLNGERAIHQALVQQGSAFADRPPFASFRVISGGRSMAFGHYSEHWKVQRRAAHSTMRNFSTRQLRSRQVLEGHVLSEARELVALLVRGSADGAFLDPRPLTVVAVANVMSAVCFGCRYSHDDPEFRELLSHNEEFGRTVGAGSLVDVMPWLQYFPNPMRTAFREFEQLNRNFSNFVLDKFLRHCESLRPGAAPRDMMDAFILSAEKKAARDSDDGGARLDLENVPATVTDI
;
A
#
# COMPACT_ATOMS: atom_id res chain seq x y z
N PHE A 1 -21.00 -12.58 3.16
CA PHE A 1 -21.20 -13.45 1.97
C PHE A 1 -21.36 -14.94 2.27
N ALA A 2 -20.58 -15.54 3.19
CA ALA A 2 -20.69 -16.97 3.53
C ALA A 2 -22.11 -17.50 3.84
N ARG A 3 -23.01 -16.67 4.40
CA ARG A 3 -24.43 -17.03 4.59
C ARG A 3 -25.17 -17.27 3.27
N LEU A 4 -24.93 -16.43 2.26
CA LEU A 4 -25.52 -16.59 0.93
C LEU A 4 -24.90 -17.79 0.20
N ALA A 5 -23.60 -18.02 0.38
CA ALA A 5 -22.91 -19.19 -0.19
C ALA A 5 -23.57 -20.51 0.23
N ARG A 6 -23.98 -20.63 1.50
CA ARG A 6 -24.70 -21.81 2.00
C ARG A 6 -26.04 -22.10 1.31
N ARG A 7 -26.65 -21.09 0.67
CA ARG A 7 -27.94 -21.22 -0.02
C ARG A 7 -27.80 -21.30 -1.54
N TYR A 8 -26.88 -20.52 -2.11
CA TYR A 8 -26.75 -20.33 -3.56
C TYR A 8 -25.50 -21.00 -4.15
N GLY A 9 -24.70 -21.67 -3.32
CA GLY A 9 -23.43 -22.28 -3.71
C GLY A 9 -22.24 -21.34 -3.50
N ASP A 10 -21.04 -21.91 -3.59
CA ASP A 10 -19.77 -21.21 -3.37
C ASP A 10 -19.53 -20.04 -4.34
N VAL A 11 -20.10 -20.12 -5.55
CA VAL A 11 -20.08 -19.07 -6.56
C VAL A 11 -21.51 -18.56 -6.75
N PHE A 12 -21.71 -17.27 -6.47
CA PHE A 12 -22.99 -16.60 -6.71
C PHE A 12 -22.79 -15.15 -7.11
N GLN A 13 -23.82 -14.52 -7.67
CA GLN A 13 -23.80 -13.10 -8.01
C GLN A 13 -24.74 -12.29 -7.10
N ILE A 14 -24.32 -11.07 -6.78
CA ILE A 14 -25.15 -10.04 -6.16
C ILE A 14 -25.10 -8.79 -7.03
N ARG A 15 -26.04 -7.87 -6.82
CA ARG A 15 -25.99 -6.54 -7.41
C ARG A 15 -25.89 -5.53 -6.28
N LEU A 16 -24.80 -4.77 -6.23
CA LEU A 16 -24.67 -3.62 -5.33
C LEU A 16 -24.81 -2.36 -6.16
N GLY A 17 -25.83 -1.54 -5.86
CA GLY A 17 -26.16 -0.38 -6.68
C GLY A 17 -26.39 -0.77 -8.14
N SER A 18 -25.58 -0.20 -9.04
CA SER A 18 -25.61 -0.51 -10.48
C SER A 18 -24.64 -1.63 -10.90
N CYS A 19 -23.78 -2.12 -10.00
CA CYS A 19 -22.71 -3.05 -10.34
C CYS A 19 -23.07 -4.51 -10.03
N PRO A 20 -23.02 -5.43 -11.02
CA PRO A 20 -23.07 -6.86 -10.76
C PRO A 20 -21.72 -7.33 -10.18
N ILE A 21 -21.76 -8.12 -9.11
CA ILE A 21 -20.57 -8.63 -8.41
C ILE A 21 -20.71 -10.15 -8.29
N VAL A 22 -19.74 -10.87 -8.86
CA VAL A 22 -19.59 -12.31 -8.64
C VAL A 22 -18.76 -12.52 -7.37
N VAL A 23 -19.31 -13.26 -6.42
CA VAL A 23 -18.66 -13.59 -5.15
C VAL A 23 -18.16 -15.02 -5.21
N LEU A 24 -16.86 -15.19 -4.99
CA LEU A 24 -16.20 -16.50 -4.89
C LEU A 24 -16.00 -16.83 -3.40
N ASN A 25 -16.50 -17.99 -2.98
CA ASN A 25 -16.32 -18.54 -1.64
C ASN A 25 -15.73 -19.96 -1.77
N GLY A 26 -15.09 -20.44 -0.71
CA GLY A 26 -14.48 -21.77 -0.71
C GLY A 26 -13.16 -21.84 -1.48
N GLU A 27 -12.27 -22.71 -1.01
CA GLU A 27 -10.92 -22.85 -1.55
C GLU A 27 -10.92 -23.23 -3.03
N ARG A 28 -11.76 -24.19 -3.42
CA ARG A 28 -11.81 -24.69 -4.80
C ARG A 28 -12.14 -23.58 -5.80
N ALA A 29 -13.17 -22.76 -5.53
CA ALA A 29 -13.56 -21.68 -6.44
C ALA A 29 -12.50 -20.58 -6.50
N ILE A 30 -11.93 -20.22 -5.34
CA ILE A 30 -10.87 -19.20 -5.25
C ILE A 30 -9.60 -19.66 -5.97
N HIS A 31 -9.14 -20.89 -5.74
CA HIS A 31 -7.96 -21.45 -6.40
C HIS A 31 -8.18 -21.58 -7.92
N GLN A 32 -9.35 -22.05 -8.34
CA GLN A 32 -9.68 -22.15 -9.76
C GLN A 32 -9.63 -20.78 -10.44
N ALA A 33 -10.24 -19.74 -9.85
CA ALA A 33 -10.28 -18.41 -10.44
C ALA A 33 -8.93 -17.68 -10.38
N LEU A 34 -8.29 -17.63 -9.22
CA LEU A 34 -7.12 -16.77 -8.99
C LEU A 34 -5.78 -17.44 -9.33
N VAL A 35 -5.74 -18.78 -9.44
CA VAL A 35 -4.52 -19.53 -9.78
C VAL A 35 -4.65 -20.18 -11.15
N GLN A 36 -5.59 -21.12 -11.32
CA GLN A 36 -5.72 -21.86 -12.58
C GLN A 36 -6.15 -20.96 -13.75
N GLN A 37 -6.98 -19.95 -13.46
CA GLN A 37 -7.45 -18.93 -14.41
C GLN A 37 -6.89 -17.54 -14.07
N GLY A 38 -5.74 -17.46 -13.40
CA GLY A 38 -5.29 -16.23 -12.74
C GLY A 38 -5.22 -15.00 -13.65
N SER A 39 -4.85 -15.13 -14.92
CA SER A 39 -4.83 -14.01 -15.87
C SER A 39 -6.22 -13.44 -16.19
N ALA A 40 -7.27 -14.27 -16.14
CA ALA A 40 -8.65 -13.84 -16.38
C ALA A 40 -9.23 -13.03 -15.21
N PHE A 41 -8.68 -13.19 -14.00
CA PHE A 41 -9.12 -12.52 -12.77
C PHE A 41 -8.09 -11.53 -12.21
N ALA A 42 -7.00 -11.25 -12.94
CA ALA A 42 -5.91 -10.40 -12.47
C ALA A 42 -6.24 -8.91 -12.48
N ASP A 43 -7.23 -8.48 -13.27
CA ASP A 43 -7.59 -7.08 -13.46
C ASP A 43 -8.28 -6.46 -12.23
N ARG A 44 -8.44 -5.15 -12.24
CA ARG A 44 -9.13 -4.36 -11.22
C ARG A 44 -10.36 -3.67 -11.82
N PRO A 45 -11.45 -3.52 -11.04
CA PRO A 45 -12.58 -2.70 -11.44
C PRO A 45 -12.15 -1.25 -11.75
N PRO A 46 -12.76 -0.58 -12.74
CA PRO A 46 -12.49 0.82 -13.06
C PRO A 46 -13.19 1.77 -12.07
N PHE A 47 -12.95 1.56 -10.79
CA PHE A 47 -13.53 2.33 -9.69
C PHE A 47 -12.86 3.71 -9.59
N ALA A 48 -13.66 4.73 -9.30
CA ALA A 48 -13.18 6.11 -9.22
C ALA A 48 -12.24 6.28 -8.02
N SER A 49 -12.56 5.60 -6.90
CA SER A 49 -11.69 5.56 -5.72
C SER A 49 -10.30 5.02 -6.03
N PHE A 50 -10.19 4.02 -6.91
CA PHE A 50 -8.90 3.40 -7.26
C PHE A 50 -8.00 4.35 -8.04
N ARG A 51 -8.58 5.28 -8.81
CA ARG A 51 -7.82 6.30 -9.57
C ARG A 51 -7.26 7.41 -8.69
N VAL A 52 -7.83 7.62 -7.51
CA VAL A 52 -7.37 8.63 -6.54
C VAL A 52 -6.08 8.18 -5.86
N ILE A 53 -5.88 6.87 -5.70
CA ILE A 53 -4.76 6.28 -4.97
C ILE A 53 -3.46 6.44 -5.76
N SER A 54 -2.40 6.87 -5.08
CA SER A 54 -1.04 7.00 -5.64
C SER A 54 -1.00 7.81 -6.95
N GLY A 55 -1.84 8.86 -7.07
CA GLY A 55 -1.95 9.69 -8.27
C GLY A 55 -2.40 8.92 -9.52
N GLY A 56 -3.17 7.84 -9.35
CA GLY A 56 -3.66 6.98 -10.43
C GLY A 56 -2.64 5.97 -10.96
N ARG A 57 -1.45 5.88 -10.34
CA ARG A 57 -0.35 4.98 -10.72
C ARG A 57 -0.17 3.81 -9.75
N SER A 58 -1.19 3.53 -8.93
CA SER A 58 -1.16 2.41 -7.98
C SER A 58 -1.02 1.06 -8.69
N MET A 59 -0.08 0.25 -8.23
CA MET A 59 0.05 -1.17 -8.54
C MET A 59 -1.06 -2.00 -7.86
N ALA A 60 -1.46 -1.68 -6.63
CA ALA A 60 -2.46 -2.43 -5.88
C ALA A 60 -3.86 -2.32 -6.52
N PHE A 61 -4.18 -1.14 -7.06
CA PHE A 61 -5.49 -0.77 -7.58
C PHE A 61 -5.53 -0.51 -9.09
N GLY A 62 -4.38 -0.55 -9.77
CA GLY A 62 -4.28 -0.36 -11.22
C GLY A 62 -4.76 -1.55 -12.05
N HIS A 63 -5.08 -1.28 -13.31
CA HIS A 63 -5.55 -2.27 -14.27
C HIS A 63 -4.44 -3.22 -14.74
N TYR A 64 -4.81 -4.47 -15.01
CA TYR A 64 -3.90 -5.46 -15.57
C TYR A 64 -3.51 -5.09 -17.00
N SER A 65 -2.23 -4.74 -17.17
CA SER A 65 -1.64 -4.30 -18.43
C SER A 65 -0.17 -4.70 -18.49
N GLU A 66 0.47 -4.62 -19.67
CA GLU A 66 1.92 -4.86 -19.78
C GLU A 66 2.73 -3.89 -18.91
N HIS A 67 2.30 -2.63 -18.85
CA HIS A 67 2.92 -1.62 -17.97
C HIS A 67 2.82 -2.03 -16.49
N TRP A 68 1.63 -2.44 -16.04
CA TRP A 68 1.40 -2.93 -14.68
C TRP A 68 2.22 -4.19 -14.37
N LYS A 69 2.39 -5.11 -15.33
CA LYS A 69 3.24 -6.31 -15.15
C LYS A 69 4.69 -5.93 -14.91
N VAL A 70 5.21 -4.94 -15.64
CA VAL A 70 6.56 -4.43 -15.45
C VAL A 70 6.69 -3.77 -14.07
N GLN A 71 5.74 -2.91 -13.70
CA GLN A 71 5.69 -2.27 -12.38
C GLN A 71 5.69 -3.31 -11.24
N ARG A 72 4.79 -4.30 -11.31
CA ARG A 72 4.68 -5.38 -10.32
C ARG A 72 5.92 -6.25 -10.24
N ARG A 73 6.50 -6.62 -11.38
CA ARG A 73 7.71 -7.46 -11.41
C ARG A 73 8.89 -6.71 -10.80
N ALA A 74 9.04 -5.43 -11.12
CA ALA A 74 10.09 -4.59 -10.55
C ALA A 74 9.90 -4.39 -9.05
N ALA A 75 8.69 -4.03 -8.59
CA ALA A 75 8.35 -3.89 -7.17
C ALA A 75 8.69 -5.17 -6.38
N HIS A 76 8.19 -6.31 -6.84
CA HIS A 76 8.43 -7.59 -6.19
C HIS A 76 9.92 -7.99 -6.20
N SER A 77 10.63 -7.70 -7.29
CA SER A 77 12.07 -7.99 -7.38
C SER A 77 12.88 -7.13 -6.42
N THR A 78 12.60 -5.83 -6.35
CA THR A 78 13.25 -4.90 -5.40
C THR A 78 12.95 -5.31 -3.96
N MET A 79 11.69 -5.55 -3.61
CA MET A 79 11.30 -6.03 -2.27
C MET A 79 11.99 -7.35 -1.91
N ARG A 80 12.03 -8.32 -2.82
CA ARG A 80 12.68 -9.62 -2.58
C ARG A 80 14.20 -9.46 -2.39
N ASN A 81 14.83 -8.63 -3.23
CA ASN A 81 16.26 -8.39 -3.16
C ASN A 81 16.63 -7.69 -1.85
N PHE A 82 15.82 -6.73 -1.39
CA PHE A 82 16.03 -6.01 -0.14
C PHE A 82 15.78 -6.90 1.08
N SER A 83 14.76 -7.78 1.05
CA SER A 83 14.40 -8.62 2.21
C SER A 83 15.25 -9.88 2.39
N THR A 84 15.72 -10.51 1.31
CA THR A 84 16.28 -11.88 1.38
C THR A 84 17.69 -12.05 0.83
N ARG A 85 18.15 -11.19 -0.08
CA ARG A 85 19.42 -11.43 -0.79
C ARG A 85 20.64 -10.83 -0.10
N GLN A 86 20.47 -9.86 0.77
CA GLN A 86 21.56 -9.19 1.46
C GLN A 86 21.42 -9.42 2.96
N LEU A 87 22.36 -10.16 3.55
CA LEU A 87 22.43 -10.40 5.00
C LEU A 87 22.32 -9.09 5.80
N ARG A 88 23.00 -8.04 5.31
CA ARG A 88 22.96 -6.71 5.91
C ARG A 88 21.55 -6.11 5.91
N SER A 89 20.78 -6.25 4.84
CA SER A 89 19.43 -5.70 4.74
C SER A 89 18.45 -6.42 5.67
N ARG A 90 18.61 -7.74 5.85
CA ARG A 90 17.85 -8.50 6.86
C ARG A 90 18.19 -8.05 8.29
N GLN A 91 19.47 -7.87 8.60
CA GLN A 91 19.90 -7.37 9.92
C GLN A 91 19.42 -5.94 10.20
N VAL A 92 19.36 -5.09 9.17
CA VAL A 92 18.82 -3.73 9.27
C VAL A 92 17.32 -3.78 9.58
N LEU A 93 16.53 -4.56 8.83
CA LEU A 93 15.11 -4.75 9.10
C LEU A 93 14.87 -5.30 10.53
N GLU A 94 15.61 -6.34 10.92
CA GLU A 94 15.54 -6.92 12.26
C GLU A 94 15.90 -5.90 13.35
N GLY A 95 16.91 -5.07 13.11
CA GLY A 95 17.29 -3.97 13.99
C GLY A 95 16.18 -2.93 14.17
N HIS A 96 15.50 -2.55 13.07
CA HIS A 96 14.36 -1.63 13.13
C HIS A 96 13.18 -2.24 13.89
N VAL A 97 12.84 -3.51 13.62
CA VAL A 97 11.78 -4.22 14.36
C VAL A 97 12.11 -4.31 15.84
N LEU A 98 13.34 -4.66 16.20
CA LEU A 98 13.77 -4.74 17.60
C LEU A 98 13.75 -3.37 18.29
N SER A 99 14.13 -2.31 17.58
CA SER A 99 14.06 -0.94 18.10
C SER A 99 12.62 -0.52 18.39
N GLU A 100 11.71 -0.68 17.42
CA GLU A 100 10.30 -0.31 17.59
C GLU A 100 9.60 -1.21 18.61
N ALA A 101 9.95 -2.51 18.68
CA ALA A 101 9.40 -3.40 19.69
C ALA A 101 9.77 -2.96 21.12
N ARG A 102 11.02 -2.53 21.34
CA ARG A 102 11.46 -2.00 22.65
C ARG A 102 10.68 -0.75 23.03
N GLU A 103 10.50 0.16 22.08
CA GLU A 103 9.79 1.41 22.30
C GLU A 103 8.29 1.20 22.54
N LEU A 104 7.67 0.32 21.75
CA LEU A 104 6.28 -0.08 21.93
C LEU A 104 6.03 -0.68 23.31
N VAL A 105 6.90 -1.59 23.78
CA VAL A 105 6.80 -2.17 25.13
C VAL A 105 6.96 -1.07 26.19
N ALA A 106 7.93 -0.17 26.04
CA ALA A 106 8.13 0.93 26.98
C ALA A 106 6.90 1.84 27.10
N LEU A 107 6.25 2.16 25.96
CA LEU A 107 5.04 2.99 25.92
C LEU A 107 3.82 2.26 26.50
N LEU A 108 3.65 0.97 26.19
CA LEU A 108 2.56 0.16 26.73
C LEU A 108 2.67 0.01 28.25
N VAL A 109 3.87 -0.30 28.76
CA VAL A 109 4.14 -0.43 30.21
C VAL A 109 3.91 0.91 30.92
N ARG A 110 4.39 2.02 30.34
CA ARG A 110 4.18 3.35 30.90
C ARG A 110 2.70 3.74 30.94
N GLY A 111 1.96 3.46 29.86
CA GLY A 111 0.53 3.75 29.76
C GLY A 111 -0.36 2.84 30.61
N SER A 112 0.16 1.69 31.05
CA SER A 112 -0.54 0.74 31.93
C SER A 112 -0.07 0.81 33.38
N ALA A 113 0.64 1.88 33.76
CA ALA A 113 1.08 2.09 35.14
C ALA A 113 -0.13 2.11 36.09
N ASP A 114 0.09 1.69 37.34
CA ASP A 114 -0.92 1.70 38.41
C ASP A 114 -2.21 0.93 38.08
N GLY A 115 -2.11 -0.07 37.20
CA GLY A 115 -3.25 -0.88 36.77
C GLY A 115 -4.18 -0.17 35.77
N ALA A 116 -3.73 0.92 35.16
CA ALA A 116 -4.46 1.60 34.10
C ALA A 116 -4.60 0.72 32.85
N PHE A 117 -5.69 0.92 32.10
CA PHE A 117 -5.90 0.32 30.79
C PHE A 117 -5.70 1.39 29.72
N LEU A 118 -5.07 1.02 28.61
CA LEU A 118 -4.95 1.87 27.43
C LEU A 118 -5.35 1.13 26.16
N ASP A 119 -5.67 1.90 25.13
CA ASP A 119 -5.86 1.42 23.78
C ASP A 119 -4.50 1.30 23.05
N PRO A 120 -4.06 0.09 22.65
CA PRO A 120 -2.77 -0.10 21.98
C PRO A 120 -2.79 0.31 20.50
N ARG A 121 -3.97 0.54 19.89
CA ARG A 121 -4.09 0.74 18.43
C ARG A 121 -3.17 1.86 17.92
N PRO A 122 -3.20 3.09 18.48
CA PRO A 122 -2.36 4.18 17.96
C PRO A 122 -0.86 3.87 18.07
N LEU A 123 -0.46 3.18 19.15
CA LEU A 123 0.94 2.81 19.38
C LEU A 123 1.41 1.77 18.36
N THR A 124 0.58 0.75 18.07
CA THR A 124 0.91 -0.29 17.09
C THR A 124 0.97 0.25 15.66
N VAL A 125 0.08 1.18 15.30
CA VAL A 125 0.08 1.82 13.98
C VAL A 125 1.37 2.60 13.77
N VAL A 126 1.78 3.42 14.74
CA VAL A 126 3.03 4.20 14.64
C VAL A 126 4.26 3.28 14.63
N ALA A 127 4.29 2.24 15.48
CA ALA A 127 5.43 1.31 15.52
C ALA A 127 5.63 0.58 14.18
N VAL A 128 4.55 0.08 13.56
CA VAL A 128 4.63 -0.58 12.24
C VAL A 128 5.00 0.44 11.15
N ALA A 129 4.42 1.63 11.19
CA ALA A 129 4.75 2.69 10.24
C ALA A 129 6.21 3.14 10.35
N ASN A 130 6.81 3.15 11.55
CA ASN A 130 8.22 3.45 11.74
C ASN A 130 9.13 2.37 11.15
N VAL A 131 8.81 1.08 11.32
CA VAL A 131 9.56 0.00 10.66
C VAL A 131 9.53 0.19 9.15
N MET A 132 8.35 0.43 8.58
CA MET A 132 8.20 0.65 7.13
C MET A 132 8.88 1.94 6.69
N SER A 133 8.77 3.04 7.44
CA SER A 133 9.46 4.31 7.13
C SER A 133 10.97 4.15 7.14
N ALA A 134 11.53 3.37 8.07
CA ALA A 134 12.96 3.11 8.11
C ALA A 134 13.42 2.26 6.90
N VAL A 135 12.62 1.28 6.49
CA VAL A 135 12.88 0.44 5.32
C VAL A 135 12.74 1.21 4.01
N CYS A 136 11.69 2.03 3.88
CA CYS A 136 11.35 2.75 2.67
C CYS A 136 12.19 4.02 2.49
N PHE A 137 12.45 4.76 3.57
CA PHE A 137 12.97 6.13 3.51
C PHE A 137 14.18 6.37 4.44
N GLY A 138 14.69 5.34 5.11
CA GLY A 138 15.84 5.46 6.01
C GLY A 138 15.60 6.36 7.23
N CYS A 139 14.35 6.67 7.57
CA CYS A 139 14.00 7.59 8.66
C CYS A 139 12.91 7.01 9.57
N ARG A 140 12.95 7.42 10.84
CA ARG A 140 11.94 7.08 11.84
C ARG A 140 11.35 8.35 12.45
N TYR A 141 10.13 8.24 12.92
CA TYR A 141 9.39 9.33 13.54
C TYR A 141 9.25 9.08 15.04
N SER A 142 9.17 10.18 15.80
CA SER A 142 8.82 10.11 17.21
C SER A 142 7.40 9.58 17.34
N HIS A 143 7.14 8.77 18.37
CA HIS A 143 5.76 8.38 18.66
C HIS A 143 4.87 9.60 18.90
N ASP A 144 5.41 10.73 19.34
CA ASP A 144 4.70 11.98 19.65
C ASP A 144 4.60 12.97 18.49
N ASP A 145 5.12 12.61 17.31
CA ASP A 145 5.04 13.47 16.13
C ASP A 145 3.56 13.63 15.70
N PRO A 146 2.99 14.85 15.81
CA PRO A 146 1.59 15.08 15.50
C PRO A 146 1.31 14.97 14.00
N GLU A 147 2.26 15.37 13.14
CA GLU A 147 2.11 15.30 11.68
C GLU A 147 2.13 13.85 11.21
N PHE A 148 3.01 13.02 11.79
CA PHE A 148 3.07 11.61 11.48
C PHE A 148 1.85 10.84 12.01
N ARG A 149 1.39 11.16 13.22
CA ARG A 149 0.15 10.58 13.76
C ARG A 149 -1.06 10.95 12.90
N GLU A 150 -1.14 12.20 12.44
CA GLU A 150 -2.24 12.66 11.59
C GLU A 150 -2.22 11.99 10.20
N LEU A 151 -1.04 11.77 9.64
CA LEU A 151 -0.89 11.02 8.40
C LEU A 151 -1.42 9.58 8.52
N LEU A 152 -1.27 8.97 9.70
CA LEU A 152 -1.65 7.57 9.97
C LEU A 152 -3.05 7.40 10.57
N SER A 153 -3.64 8.46 11.13
CA SER A 153 -4.92 8.41 11.84
C SER A 153 -6.09 8.01 10.93
N HIS A 154 -5.91 8.17 9.62
CA HIS A 154 -6.96 7.98 8.63
C HIS A 154 -6.96 6.63 7.89
N ASN A 155 -6.18 5.66 8.36
CA ASN A 155 -6.12 4.31 7.77
C ASN A 155 -7.50 3.61 7.79
N GLU A 156 -8.37 3.96 8.74
CA GLU A 156 -9.74 3.42 8.79
C GLU A 156 -10.63 3.99 7.68
N GLU A 157 -10.55 5.29 7.35
CA GLU A 157 -11.26 5.86 6.18
C GLU A 157 -10.80 5.21 4.88
N PHE A 158 -9.49 4.93 4.76
CA PHE A 158 -8.95 4.24 3.60
C PHE A 158 -9.64 2.89 3.40
N GLY A 159 -9.63 2.03 4.42
CA GLY A 159 -10.24 0.70 4.37
C GLY A 159 -11.75 0.72 4.11
N ARG A 160 -12.47 1.70 4.68
CA ARG A 160 -13.93 1.86 4.45
C ARG A 160 -14.24 2.22 3.00
N THR A 161 -13.39 3.02 2.35
CA THR A 161 -13.65 3.52 1.00
C THR A 161 -13.30 2.51 -0.08
N VAL A 162 -12.20 1.76 0.05
CA VAL A 162 -11.77 0.77 -0.96
C VAL A 162 -12.25 -0.65 -0.66
N GLY A 163 -12.84 -0.89 0.51
CA GLY A 163 -13.30 -2.19 0.96
C GLY A 163 -14.35 -2.81 0.03
N ALA A 164 -14.32 -4.13 -0.10
CA ALA A 164 -15.32 -4.87 -0.87
C ALA A 164 -16.73 -4.63 -0.28
N GLY A 165 -17.61 -4.03 -1.08
CA GLY A 165 -18.95 -3.59 -0.64
C GLY A 165 -19.07 -2.10 -0.37
N SER A 166 -18.00 -1.32 -0.59
CA SER A 166 -18.06 0.14 -0.58
C SER A 166 -19.12 0.66 -1.55
N LEU A 167 -19.92 1.60 -1.07
CA LEU A 167 -21.01 2.21 -1.83
C LEU A 167 -20.52 3.34 -2.74
N VAL A 168 -19.32 3.86 -2.49
CA VAL A 168 -18.76 5.03 -3.17
C VAL A 168 -18.66 4.78 -4.68
N ASP A 169 -18.14 3.63 -5.07
CA ASP A 169 -17.90 3.32 -6.49
C ASP A 169 -19.10 2.72 -7.20
N VAL A 170 -19.91 1.92 -6.49
CA VAL A 170 -21.06 1.21 -7.07
C VAL A 170 -22.34 2.06 -7.11
N MET A 171 -22.35 3.21 -6.43
CA MET A 171 -23.44 4.19 -6.42
C MET A 171 -22.91 5.63 -6.58
N PRO A 172 -22.38 5.98 -7.77
CA PRO A 172 -21.75 7.29 -8.00
C PRO A 172 -22.71 8.48 -7.81
N TRP A 173 -24.01 8.25 -7.95
CA TRP A 173 -25.04 9.27 -7.73
C TRP A 173 -25.08 9.79 -6.28
N LEU A 174 -24.53 9.05 -5.31
CA LEU A 174 -24.36 9.51 -3.93
C LEU A 174 -23.38 10.70 -3.82
N GLN A 175 -22.57 10.98 -4.84
CA GLN A 175 -21.64 12.11 -4.80
C GLN A 175 -22.31 13.46 -5.08
N TYR A 176 -23.58 13.49 -5.50
CA TYR A 176 -24.26 14.73 -5.89
C TYR A 176 -24.88 15.53 -4.75
N PHE A 177 -25.17 14.92 -3.60
CA PHE A 177 -25.80 15.59 -2.45
C PHE A 177 -25.06 15.29 -1.13
N PRO A 178 -25.23 16.10 -0.07
CA PRO A 178 -24.58 15.84 1.22
C PRO A 178 -25.09 14.54 1.85
N ASN A 179 -24.19 13.59 2.09
CA ASN A 179 -24.45 12.35 2.82
C ASN A 179 -23.13 11.75 3.33
N PRO A 180 -23.16 10.77 4.25
CA PRO A 180 -21.95 10.18 4.82
C PRO A 180 -20.98 9.58 3.79
N MET A 181 -21.46 9.00 2.68
CA MET A 181 -20.60 8.40 1.65
C MET A 181 -19.83 9.45 0.84
N ARG A 182 -20.45 10.61 0.61
CA ARG A 182 -19.76 11.75 -0.03
C ARG A 182 -18.69 12.34 0.88
N THR A 183 -18.98 12.49 2.18
CA THR A 183 -18.01 12.97 3.16
C THR A 183 -16.81 12.02 3.25
N ALA A 184 -17.06 10.72 3.43
CA ALA A 184 -16.01 9.72 3.50
C ALA A 184 -15.14 9.67 2.22
N PHE A 185 -15.75 9.81 1.04
CA PHE A 185 -14.98 9.85 -0.21
C PHE A 185 -14.08 11.09 -0.33
N ARG A 186 -14.55 12.26 0.13
CA ARG A 186 -13.73 13.48 0.13
C ARG A 186 -12.58 13.42 1.13
N GLU A 187 -12.83 12.86 2.30
CA GLU A 187 -11.79 12.59 3.30
C GLU A 187 -10.75 11.61 2.74
N PHE A 188 -11.20 10.55 2.06
CA PHE A 188 -10.34 9.61 1.34
C PHE A 188 -9.48 10.28 0.26
N GLU A 189 -10.05 11.18 -0.54
CA GLU A 189 -9.29 11.95 -1.53
C GLU A 189 -8.23 12.83 -0.86
N GLN A 190 -8.57 13.48 0.26
CA GLN A 190 -7.62 14.32 0.99
C GLN A 190 -6.48 13.49 1.60
N LEU A 191 -6.81 12.35 2.19
CA LEU A 191 -5.83 11.40 2.73
C LEU A 191 -4.83 10.96 1.66
N ASN A 192 -5.31 10.49 0.51
CA ASN A 192 -4.45 10.02 -0.57
C ASN A 192 -3.57 11.15 -1.13
N ARG A 193 -4.08 12.39 -1.17
CA ARG A 193 -3.26 13.57 -1.53
C ARG A 193 -2.16 13.82 -0.52
N ASN A 194 -2.48 13.84 0.78
CA ASN A 194 -1.50 14.06 1.85
C ASN A 194 -0.41 12.99 1.81
N PHE A 195 -0.80 11.72 1.68
CA PHE A 195 0.15 10.61 1.60
C PHE A 195 1.02 10.65 0.35
N SER A 196 0.43 10.94 -0.81
CA SER A 196 1.19 11.07 -2.06
C SER A 196 2.19 12.22 -2.00
N ASN A 197 1.80 13.35 -1.41
CA ASN A 197 2.70 14.49 -1.22
C ASN A 197 3.85 14.15 -0.27
N PHE A 198 3.56 13.46 0.84
CA PHE A 198 4.57 12.98 1.79
C PHE A 198 5.61 12.08 1.12
N VAL A 199 5.15 11.09 0.33
CA VAL A 199 6.05 10.17 -0.37
C VAL A 199 6.81 10.88 -1.49
N LEU A 200 6.18 11.80 -2.22
CA LEU A 200 6.83 12.59 -3.28
C LEU A 200 7.95 13.47 -2.71
N ASP A 201 7.70 14.13 -1.58
CA ASP A 201 8.70 14.95 -0.88
C ASP A 201 9.90 14.10 -0.41
N LYS A 202 9.66 12.88 0.09
CA LYS A 202 10.74 11.90 0.34
C LYS A 202 11.49 11.54 -0.93
N PHE A 203 10.78 11.21 -2.00
CA PHE A 203 11.37 10.84 -3.29
C PHE A 203 12.32 11.93 -3.81
N LEU A 204 11.88 13.20 -3.82
CA LEU A 204 12.69 14.32 -4.29
C LEU A 204 14.00 14.47 -3.48
N ARG A 205 13.93 14.39 -2.15
CA ARG A 205 15.13 14.43 -1.29
C ARG A 205 16.08 13.24 -1.52
N HIS A 206 15.55 12.06 -1.87
CA HIS A 206 16.40 10.92 -2.21
C HIS A 206 17.07 11.15 -3.56
N CYS A 207 16.36 11.65 -4.57
CA CYS A 207 16.96 12.05 -5.85
C CYS A 207 18.08 13.09 -5.68
N GLU A 208 17.91 14.07 -4.78
CA GLU A 208 18.94 15.09 -4.52
C GLU A 208 20.17 14.55 -3.77
N SER A 209 19.96 13.61 -2.84
CA SER A 209 21.04 13.09 -1.98
C SER A 209 21.78 11.87 -2.56
N LEU A 210 21.17 11.19 -3.52
CA LEU A 210 21.73 9.99 -4.13
C LEU A 210 22.87 10.34 -5.09
N ARG A 211 24.09 9.88 -4.76
CA ARG A 211 25.27 10.09 -5.61
C ARG A 211 25.40 8.96 -6.65
N PRO A 212 25.85 9.24 -7.88
CA PRO A 212 26.13 8.21 -8.88
C PRO A 212 27.11 7.16 -8.35
N GLY A 213 26.75 5.88 -8.46
CA GLY A 213 27.58 4.75 -8.00
C GLY A 213 27.48 4.42 -6.51
N ALA A 214 26.67 5.15 -5.73
CA ALA A 214 26.39 4.80 -4.34
C ALA A 214 25.55 3.52 -4.24
N ALA A 215 25.76 2.75 -3.17
CA ALA A 215 24.85 1.66 -2.82
C ALA A 215 23.55 2.25 -2.22
N PRO A 216 22.37 1.64 -2.48
CA PRO A 216 21.12 2.14 -1.94
C PRO A 216 21.11 2.04 -0.42
N ARG A 217 20.66 3.11 0.25
CA ARG A 217 20.55 3.14 1.72
C ARG A 217 19.23 2.54 2.21
N ASP A 218 18.19 2.70 1.41
CA ASP A 218 16.81 2.28 1.68
C ASP A 218 16.15 1.80 0.37
N MET A 219 14.88 1.43 0.47
CA MET A 219 14.13 0.93 -0.67
C MET A 219 13.80 2.03 -1.70
N MET A 220 13.64 3.30 -1.28
CA MET A 220 13.44 4.42 -2.20
C MET A 220 14.67 4.60 -3.10
N ASP A 221 15.88 4.66 -2.54
CA ASP A 221 17.13 4.69 -3.30
C ASP A 221 17.23 3.47 -4.25
N ALA A 222 16.83 2.29 -3.79
CA ALA A 222 16.88 1.08 -4.61
C ALA A 222 15.93 1.16 -5.82
N PHE A 223 14.74 1.75 -5.66
CA PHE A 223 13.82 1.99 -6.76
C PHE A 223 14.33 3.05 -7.74
N ILE A 224 14.88 4.17 -7.23
CA ILE A 224 15.48 5.22 -8.06
C ILE A 224 16.62 4.64 -8.90
N LEU A 225 17.57 3.92 -8.29
CA LEU A 225 18.67 3.27 -9.01
C LEU A 225 18.19 2.24 -10.03
N SER A 226 17.10 1.52 -9.73
CA SER A 226 16.50 0.59 -10.68
C SER A 226 15.91 1.31 -11.89
N ALA A 227 15.32 2.49 -11.71
CA ALA A 227 14.76 3.31 -12.77
C ALA A 227 15.85 3.99 -13.60
N GLU A 228 16.88 4.56 -12.97
CA GLU A 228 18.01 5.20 -13.67
C GLU A 228 18.80 4.20 -14.53
N LYS A 229 19.02 2.97 -14.03
CA LYS A 229 19.67 1.92 -14.83
C LYS A 229 18.87 1.53 -16.07
N LYS A 230 17.54 1.73 -16.07
CA LYS A 230 16.70 1.56 -17.27
C LYS A 230 16.97 2.68 -18.27
N ALA A 231 16.97 3.93 -17.81
CA ALA A 231 17.20 5.10 -18.67
C ALA A 231 18.59 5.10 -19.32
N ALA A 232 19.61 4.54 -18.65
CA ALA A 232 20.99 4.51 -19.15
C ALA A 232 21.32 3.31 -20.06
N ARG A 233 20.44 2.31 -20.19
CA ARG A 233 20.65 1.14 -21.06
C ARG A 233 19.47 1.02 -22.02
N ASP A 234 19.63 1.53 -23.23
CA ASP A 234 18.74 1.20 -24.35
C ASP A 234 18.75 -0.33 -24.55
N SER A 235 17.59 -0.95 -24.34
CA SER A 235 17.16 -2.29 -24.81
C SER A 235 18.22 -3.42 -24.86
N ASP A 236 18.19 -4.37 -23.91
CA ASP A 236 18.14 -5.83 -24.20
C ASP A 236 18.14 -6.75 -22.95
N ASP A 237 18.26 -6.22 -21.73
CA ASP A 237 18.31 -7.07 -20.52
C ASP A 237 16.91 -7.29 -19.95
N GLY A 238 16.41 -8.54 -19.98
CA GLY A 238 15.06 -8.98 -19.60
C GLY A 238 14.63 -8.75 -18.14
N GLY A 239 15.30 -7.87 -17.40
CA GLY A 239 14.87 -7.39 -16.09
C GLY A 239 13.79 -6.30 -16.22
N ALA A 240 12.61 -6.54 -15.65
CA ALA A 240 11.59 -5.49 -15.55
C ALA A 240 12.07 -4.35 -14.65
N ARG A 241 12.14 -3.13 -15.20
CA ARG A 241 12.55 -1.92 -14.49
C ARG A 241 11.45 -0.85 -14.57
N LEU A 242 11.23 -0.15 -13.46
CA LEU A 242 10.22 0.90 -13.30
C LEU A 242 10.64 2.19 -14.01
N ASP A 243 9.65 2.92 -14.53
CA ASP A 243 9.84 4.31 -14.93
C ASP A 243 9.93 5.20 -13.68
N LEU A 244 10.75 6.25 -13.73
CA LEU A 244 11.05 7.09 -12.57
C LEU A 244 9.77 7.73 -11.99
N GLU A 245 8.81 8.09 -12.85
CA GLU A 245 7.52 8.66 -12.46
C GLU A 245 6.63 7.71 -11.63
N ASN A 246 6.86 6.39 -11.74
CA ASN A 246 6.08 5.37 -11.04
C ASN A 246 6.72 4.98 -9.71
N VAL A 247 7.94 5.46 -9.42
CA VAL A 247 8.65 5.13 -8.17
C VAL A 247 7.87 5.59 -6.93
N PRO A 248 7.43 6.85 -6.81
CA PRO A 248 6.68 7.30 -5.63
C PRO A 248 5.40 6.48 -5.43
N ALA A 249 4.64 6.26 -6.50
CA ALA A 249 3.40 5.48 -6.46
C ALA A 249 3.63 4.02 -6.08
N THR A 250 4.73 3.42 -6.52
CA THR A 250 5.08 2.04 -6.18
C THR A 250 5.50 1.92 -4.72
N VAL A 251 6.21 2.91 -4.17
CA VAL A 251 6.60 2.91 -2.75
C VAL A 251 5.38 3.11 -1.85
N THR A 252 4.40 3.92 -2.25
CA THR A 252 3.11 4.06 -1.53
C THR A 252 2.37 2.74 -1.37
N ASP A 253 2.50 1.84 -2.34
CA ASP A 253 1.76 0.57 -2.40
C ASP A 253 2.47 -0.59 -1.68
N ILE A 254 3.66 -0.37 -1.11
CA ILE A 254 4.45 -1.38 -0.37
C ILE A 254 4.26 -1.22 1.13
#